data_AF-M1EPR0-F1
#
_entry.id   AF-M1EPR0-F1
#
_cell.length_a   1.000
_cell.length_b   1.000
_cell.length_c   1.000
_cell.angle_alpha   90.00
_cell.angle_beta   90.00
_cell.angle_gamma   90.00
#
_symmetry.space_group_name_H-M   'P 1'
#
loop_
_entity.id
_entity.type
_entity.pdbx_description
1 polymer ?
#
loop_
_entity_poly.entity_id
_entity_poly.type
_entity_poly.pdbx_seq_one_letter_code
_entity_poly.pdbx_strand_id
1 'polypeptide(L)'
;DMIDVMSLLQHVSAFQRTFESLKNVSNKSDLQKTYQKLGKELENLDYLAFKRQQDLKSPNQRDEIAGARASLKENSPLLHSICSACLEHSDVASLQASKDTVCEEIHNALNVISNASQGIQNTLAP
;
A
#
# COMPACT_ATOMS: atom_id res chain seq x y z
N ASP A 1 -20.03 9.05 3.37
CA ASP A 1 -20.40 10.19 2.49
C ASP A 1 -19.16 10.62 1.68
N MET A 2 -19.14 11.80 1.05
CA MET A 2 -17.95 12.31 0.32
C MET A 2 -16.77 12.64 1.25
N ILE A 3 -17.03 13.04 2.50
CA ILE A 3 -16.01 13.36 3.49
C ILE A 3 -15.25 12.09 3.89
N ASP A 4 -15.96 10.98 4.08
CA ASP A 4 -15.32 9.68 4.37
C ASP A 4 -14.38 9.25 3.23
N VAL A 5 -14.79 9.47 1.97
CA VAL A 5 -13.96 9.17 0.80
C VAL A 5 -12.71 10.07 0.79
N MET A 6 -12.86 11.38 1.00
CA MET A 6 -11.72 12.28 1.07
C MET A 6 -10.75 11.91 2.19
N SER A 7 -11.26 11.55 3.36
CA SER A 7 -10.45 11.10 4.50
C SER A 7 -9.65 9.83 4.15
N LEU A 8 -10.29 8.85 3.51
CA LEU A 8 -9.61 7.65 3.02
C LEU A 8 -8.49 7.98 2.01
N LEU A 9 -8.77 8.84 1.02
CA LEU A 9 -7.80 9.22 -0.01
C LEU A 9 -6.60 9.99 0.57
N GLN A 10 -6.81 10.78 1.62
CA GLN A 10 -5.72 11.43 2.36
C GLN A 10 -4.79 10.40 3.02
N HIS A 11 -5.35 9.32 3.58
CA HIS A 11 -4.56 8.24 4.19
C HIS A 11 -3.84 7.39 3.15
N VAL A 12 -4.47 7.12 1.99
CA VAL A 12 -3.79 6.53 0.83
C VAL A 12 -2.58 7.37 0.44
N SER A 13 -2.75 8.68 0.29
CA SER A 13 -1.66 9.60 -0.08
C SER A 13 -0.56 9.68 0.98
N ALA A 14 -0.92 9.64 2.27
CA ALA A 14 0.05 9.64 3.37
C ALA A 14 0.89 8.36 3.35
N PHE A 15 0.22 7.21 3.22
CA PHE A 15 0.86 5.91 3.11
C PHE A 15 1.82 5.86 1.91
N GLN A 16 1.38 6.31 0.73
CA GLN A 16 2.22 6.39 -0.47
C GLN A 16 3.50 7.20 -0.24
N ARG A 17 3.42 8.36 0.43
CA ARG A 17 4.60 9.19 0.73
C ARG A 17 5.59 8.48 1.67
N THR A 18 5.09 7.83 2.70
CA THR A 18 5.95 7.07 3.64
C THR A 18 6.54 5.84 2.97
N PHE A 19 5.77 5.15 2.13
CA PHE A 19 6.21 4.02 1.33
C PHE A 19 7.35 4.41 0.36
N GLU A 20 7.20 5.51 -0.38
CA GLU A 20 8.26 6.03 -1.24
C GLU A 20 9.52 6.41 -0.45
N SER A 21 9.36 6.92 0.78
CA SER A 21 10.50 7.16 1.68
C SER A 21 11.18 5.84 2.08
N LEU A 22 10.40 4.79 2.38
CA LEU A 22 10.90 3.48 2.77
C LEU A 22 11.68 2.80 1.65
N LYS A 23 11.28 2.98 0.40
CA LYS A 23 12.01 2.43 -0.77
C LYS A 23 13.43 3.01 -0.90
N ASN A 24 13.63 4.24 -0.44
CA ASN A 24 14.86 5.00 -0.64
C ASN A 24 15.76 5.09 0.61
N VAL A 25 15.43 4.38 1.69
CA VAL A 25 16.27 4.34 2.90
C VAL A 25 17.63 3.68 2.62
N SER A 26 18.67 4.26 3.21
CA SER A 26 20.07 3.85 3.03
C SER A 26 20.72 3.26 4.28
N ASN A 27 19.99 3.17 5.40
CA ASN A 27 20.49 2.61 6.65
C ASN A 27 19.37 1.96 7.50
N LYS A 28 19.78 1.07 8.40
CA LYS A 28 18.85 0.27 9.23
C LYS A 28 18.03 1.10 10.21
N SER A 29 18.59 2.19 10.76
CA SER A 29 17.89 3.05 11.72
C SER A 29 16.71 3.74 11.06
N ASP A 30 16.93 4.32 9.87
CA ASP A 30 15.88 4.99 9.11
C ASP A 30 14.88 3.99 8.52
N LEU A 31 15.33 2.79 8.12
CA LEU A 31 14.45 1.69 7.75
C LEU A 31 13.45 1.37 8.88
N GLN A 32 13.95 1.15 10.10
CA GLN A 32 13.12 0.82 11.25
C GLN A 32 12.11 1.93 11.58
N LYS A 33 12.58 3.18 11.65
CA LYS A 33 11.70 4.34 11.94
C LYS A 33 10.62 4.53 10.88
N THR A 34 11.01 4.45 9.61
CA THR A 34 10.09 4.64 8.49
C THR A 34 9.08 3.50 8.42
N TYR A 35 9.51 2.26 8.66
CA TYR A 35 8.61 1.10 8.70
C TYR A 35 7.62 1.16 9.86
N GLN A 36 8.05 1.59 11.05
CA GLN A 36 7.14 1.81 12.19
C GLN A 36 6.06 2.84 11.87
N LYS A 37 6.42 3.92 11.17
CA LYS A 37 5.45 4.92 10.70
C LYS A 37 4.51 4.31 9.67
N LEU A 38 5.04 3.58 8.70
CA LEU A 38 4.27 2.90 7.66
C LEU A 38 3.25 1.93 8.26
N GLY A 39 3.63 1.16 9.29
CA GLY A 39 2.73 0.22 9.97
C GLY A 39 1.52 0.91 10.61
N LYS A 40 1.73 2.06 11.28
CA LYS A 40 0.61 2.85 11.84
C LYS A 40 -0.29 3.43 10.75
N GLU A 41 0.30 3.89 9.66
CA GLU A 41 -0.47 4.38 8.50
C GLU A 41 -1.24 3.24 7.83
N LEU A 42 -0.67 2.03 7.77
CA LEU A 42 -1.32 0.82 7.25
C LEU A 42 -2.55 0.44 8.07
N GLU A 43 -2.44 0.40 9.40
CA GLU A 43 -3.55 0.06 10.29
C GLU A 43 -4.73 1.04 10.12
N ASN A 44 -4.44 2.34 10.07
CA ASN A 44 -5.45 3.37 9.85
C ASN A 44 -6.08 3.26 8.45
N LEU A 45 -5.25 3.04 7.43
CA LEU A 45 -5.72 2.87 6.06
C LEU A 45 -6.60 1.62 5.91
N ASP A 46 -6.19 0.47 6.47
CA ASP A 46 -6.96 -0.77 6.44
C ASP A 46 -8.33 -0.60 7.11
N TYR A 47 -8.38 0.11 8.24
CA TYR A 47 -9.63 0.40 8.94
C TYR A 47 -10.57 1.30 8.12
N LEU A 48 -10.06 2.39 7.54
CA LEU A 48 -10.88 3.29 6.71
C LEU A 48 -11.35 2.60 5.42
N ALA A 49 -10.46 1.82 4.80
CA ALA A 49 -10.80 1.03 3.62
C ALA A 49 -11.86 -0.04 3.95
N PHE A 50 -11.77 -0.69 5.12
CA PHE A 50 -12.79 -1.64 5.59
C PHE A 50 -14.16 -1.00 5.80
N LYS A 51 -14.21 0.19 6.40
CA LYS A 51 -15.46 0.95 6.53
C LYS A 51 -16.05 1.26 5.16
N ARG A 52 -15.23 1.78 4.24
CA ARG A 52 -15.67 2.08 2.88
C ARG A 52 -16.18 0.83 2.15
N GLN A 53 -15.49 -0.30 2.30
CA GLN A 53 -15.91 -1.60 1.77
C GLN A 53 -17.30 -2.03 2.28
N GLN A 54 -17.68 -1.70 3.52
CA GLN A 54 -19.01 -2.03 4.03
C GLN A 54 -20.10 -1.08 3.51
N ASP A 55 -19.75 0.18 3.28
CA ASP A 55 -20.70 1.21 2.84
C ASP A 55 -21.05 1.14 1.35
N LEU A 56 -20.13 0.61 0.54
CA LEU A 56 -20.31 0.47 -0.91
C LEU A 56 -21.47 -0.47 -1.25
N LYS A 57 -22.25 -0.09 -2.28
CA LYS A 57 -23.40 -0.88 -2.76
C LYS A 57 -23.01 -1.93 -3.80
N SER A 58 -22.01 -1.63 -4.63
CA SER A 58 -21.54 -2.53 -5.69
C SER A 58 -20.72 -3.68 -5.08
N PRO A 59 -21.14 -4.94 -5.21
CA PRO A 59 -20.37 -6.09 -4.71
C PRO A 59 -18.95 -6.13 -5.28
N ASN A 60 -18.80 -5.87 -6.59
CA ASN A 60 -17.50 -5.88 -7.26
C ASN A 60 -16.51 -4.90 -6.62
N GLN A 61 -16.96 -3.68 -6.30
CA GLN A 61 -16.08 -2.68 -5.65
C GLN A 61 -15.72 -3.06 -4.22
N ARG A 62 -16.60 -3.80 -3.53
CA ARG A 62 -16.32 -4.32 -2.19
C ARG A 62 -15.23 -5.40 -2.27
N ASP A 63 -15.31 -6.27 -3.26
CA ASP A 63 -14.34 -7.34 -3.48
C ASP A 63 -12.98 -6.76 -3.91
N GLU A 64 -12.98 -5.75 -4.79
CA GLU A 64 -11.78 -5.01 -5.18
C GLU A 64 -11.06 -4.39 -3.97
N ILE A 65 -11.78 -3.68 -3.09
CA ILE A 65 -11.20 -3.11 -1.86
C ILE A 65 -10.73 -4.23 -0.92
N ALA A 66 -11.48 -5.31 -0.77
CA ALA A 66 -11.10 -6.42 0.08
C ALA A 66 -9.77 -7.06 -0.37
N GLY A 67 -9.64 -7.33 -1.67
CA GLY A 67 -8.42 -7.88 -2.26
C GLY A 67 -7.23 -6.92 -2.12
N ALA A 68 -7.42 -5.63 -2.41
CA ALA A 68 -6.37 -4.64 -2.26
C ALA A 68 -5.88 -4.49 -0.81
N ARG A 69 -6.81 -4.50 0.17
CA ARG A 69 -6.46 -4.50 1.59
C ARG A 69 -5.64 -5.73 2.00
N ALA A 70 -6.01 -6.91 1.50
CA ALA A 70 -5.27 -8.14 1.76
C ALA A 70 -3.84 -8.04 1.20
N SER A 71 -3.70 -7.60 -0.05
CA SER A 71 -2.41 -7.40 -0.71
C SER A 71 -1.52 -6.40 0.06
N LEU A 72 -2.04 -5.28 0.55
CA LEU A 72 -1.25 -4.33 1.35
C LEU A 72 -0.70 -4.96 2.64
N LYS A 73 -1.52 -5.75 3.33
CA LYS A 73 -1.12 -6.41 4.58
C LYS A 73 -0.09 -7.50 4.36
N GLU A 74 -0.20 -8.22 3.26
CA GLU A 74 0.77 -9.26 2.87
C GLU A 74 2.11 -8.64 2.44
N ASN A 75 2.06 -7.57 1.64
CA ASN A 75 3.26 -6.96 1.08
C ASN A 75 4.07 -6.11 2.06
N SER A 76 3.45 -5.53 3.09
CA SER A 76 4.16 -4.71 4.08
C SER A 76 5.34 -5.44 4.77
N PRO A 77 5.16 -6.63 5.38
CA PRO A 77 6.28 -7.36 5.99
C PRO A 77 7.30 -7.89 4.96
N LEU A 78 6.86 -8.22 3.74
CA LEU A 78 7.75 -8.62 2.65
C LEU A 78 8.67 -7.48 2.25
N LEU A 79 8.11 -6.27 2.07
CA LEU A 79 8.86 -5.07 1.76
C LEU A 79 9.91 -4.76 2.82
N HIS A 80 9.57 -4.87 4.11
CA HIS A 80 10.54 -4.68 5.19
C HIS A 80 11.70 -5.67 5.09
N SER A 81 11.39 -6.95 4.85
CA SER A 81 12.38 -8.02 4.72
C SER A 81 13.32 -7.76 3.53
N ILE A 82 12.76 -7.40 2.38
CA ILE A 82 13.51 -7.09 1.16
C ILE A 82 14.37 -5.84 1.35
N CYS A 83 13.80 -4.75 1.87
CA CYS A 83 14.56 -3.52 2.13
C CYS A 83 15.71 -3.76 3.13
N SER A 84 15.49 -4.58 4.17
CA SER A 84 16.56 -4.97 5.09
C SER A 84 17.66 -5.76 4.38
N ALA A 85 17.30 -6.71 3.51
CA ALA A 85 18.25 -7.49 2.74
C ALA A 85 19.03 -6.63 1.73
N CYS A 86 18.37 -5.67 1.05
CA CYS A 86 19.02 -4.74 0.12
C CYS A 86 20.04 -3.82 0.80
N LEU A 87 19.88 -3.50 2.09
CA LEU A 87 20.88 -2.73 2.84
C LEU A 87 22.14 -3.54 3.14
N GLU A 88 22.03 -4.87 3.19
CA GLU A 88 23.14 -5.78 3.47
C GLU A 88 23.79 -6.29 2.17
N HIS A 89 23.00 -6.40 1.09
CA HIS A 89 23.37 -7.03 -0.18
C HIS A 89 22.84 -6.21 -1.37
N SER A 90 23.40 -5.01 -1.57
CA SER A 90 22.91 -4.06 -2.58
C SER A 90 23.22 -4.44 -4.04
N ASP A 91 24.08 -5.44 -4.26
CA ASP A 91 24.52 -5.93 -5.56
C ASP A 91 23.70 -7.12 -6.08
N VAL A 92 22.74 -7.62 -5.30
CA VAL A 92 21.94 -8.79 -5.67
C VAL A 92 20.74 -8.38 -6.53
N ALA A 93 20.85 -8.61 -7.84
CA ALA A 93 19.80 -8.28 -8.81
C ALA A 93 18.43 -8.90 -8.51
N SER A 94 18.39 -10.12 -7.95
CA SER A 94 17.13 -10.78 -7.58
C SER A 94 16.42 -10.09 -6.41
N LEU A 95 17.16 -9.48 -5.47
CA LEU A 95 16.58 -8.67 -4.40
C LEU A 95 15.97 -7.39 -4.94
N GLN A 96 16.64 -6.74 -5.90
CA GLN A 96 16.10 -5.55 -6.56
C GLN A 96 14.82 -5.88 -7.34
N ALA A 97 14.81 -6.97 -8.13
CA ALA A 97 13.62 -7.43 -8.83
C ALA A 97 12.45 -7.77 -7.88
N SER A 98 12.76 -8.40 -6.75
CA SER A 98 11.77 -8.70 -5.71
C SER A 98 11.20 -7.42 -5.09
N LYS A 99 12.06 -6.43 -4.84
CA LYS A 99 11.68 -5.12 -4.33
C LYS A 99 10.74 -4.40 -5.29
N ASP A 100 11.07 -4.38 -6.58
CA ASP A 100 10.27 -3.73 -7.60
C ASP A 100 8.89 -4.39 -7.73
N THR A 101 8.83 -5.72 -7.72
CA THR A 101 7.58 -6.50 -7.75
C THR A 101 6.67 -6.14 -6.56
N VAL A 102 7.18 -6.20 -5.33
CA VAL A 102 6.42 -5.85 -4.13
C VAL A 102 5.99 -4.37 -4.15
N CYS A 103 6.82 -3.48 -4.70
CA CYS A 103 6.48 -2.08 -4.83
C CYS A 103 5.33 -1.85 -5.82
N GLU A 104 5.32 -2.56 -6.95
CA GLU A 104 4.24 -2.52 -7.94
C GLU A 104 2.93 -3.04 -7.34
N GLU A 105 2.96 -4.16 -6.60
CA GLU A 105 1.78 -4.70 -5.94
C GLU A 105 1.18 -3.73 -4.92
N ILE A 106 2.02 -3.09 -4.09
CA ILE A 106 1.57 -2.07 -3.14
C ILE A 106 0.96 -0.87 -3.88
N HIS A 107 1.60 -0.38 -4.94
CA HIS A 107 1.04 0.73 -5.74
C HIS A 107 -0.31 0.36 -6.36
N ASN A 108 -0.42 -0.82 -6.93
CA ASN A 108 -1.65 -1.31 -7.53
C ASN A 108 -2.77 -1.42 -6.48
N ALA A 109 -2.48 -1.95 -5.30
CA ALA A 109 -3.46 -2.03 -4.22
C ALA A 109 -3.97 -0.64 -3.78
N LEU A 110 -3.08 0.35 -3.67
CA LEU A 110 -3.46 1.73 -3.33
C LEU A 110 -4.33 2.38 -4.41
N ASN A 111 -4.02 2.14 -5.68
CA ASN A 111 -4.83 2.60 -6.81
C ASN A 111 -6.22 1.95 -6.81
N VAL A 112 -6.31 0.64 -6.55
CA VAL A 112 -7.59 -0.06 -6.46
C VAL A 112 -8.44 0.52 -5.32
N ILE A 113 -7.87 0.71 -4.12
CA ILE A 113 -8.59 1.33 -3.00
C ILE A 113 -9.10 2.72 -3.40
N SER A 114 -8.26 3.55 -4.01
CA SER A 114 -8.63 4.89 -4.46
C SER A 114 -9.77 4.88 -5.48
N ASN A 115 -9.64 4.06 -6.53
CA ASN A 115 -10.58 4.02 -7.66
C ASN A 115 -11.93 3.44 -7.24
N ALA A 116 -11.93 2.27 -6.59
CA ALA A 116 -13.15 1.61 -6.12
C ALA A 116 -13.89 2.49 -5.09
N SER A 117 -13.16 3.21 -4.23
CA SER A 117 -13.77 4.13 -3.25
C SER A 117 -14.49 5.31 -3.89
N GLN A 118 -14.01 5.79 -5.04
CA GLN A 118 -14.60 6.91 -5.78
C GLN A 118 -15.65 6.46 -6.80
N GLY A 119 -15.85 5.16 -6.97
CA GLY A 119 -16.75 4.62 -7.99
C GLY A 119 -16.16 4.61 -9.40
N ILE A 120 -14.86 4.88 -9.55
CA ILE A 120 -14.15 4.81 -10.81
C ILE A 120 -13.92 3.34 -11.11
N GLN A 121 -14.49 2.83 -12.21
CA GLN A 121 -14.16 1.49 -12.66
C GLN A 121 -12.68 1.46 -13.02
N ASN A 122 -11.94 0.52 -12.44
CA ASN A 122 -10.56 0.30 -12.80
C ASN A 122 -10.55 -0.33 -14.20
N THR A 123 -10.64 0.50 -15.24
CA THR A 123 -10.38 0.07 -16.61
C THR A 123 -8.89 -0.24 -16.65
N LEU A 124 -8.54 -1.49 -16.35
CA LEU A 124 -7.23 -2.02 -16.70
C LEU A 124 -7.01 -1.66 -18.18
N ALA A 125 -6.02 -0.80 -18.42
CA ALA A 125 -5.54 -0.53 -19.75
C ALA A 125 -5.15 -1.88 -20.40
N PRO A 126 -5.48 -2.08 -21.69
CA PRO A 126 -5.21 -3.32 -22.40
C PRO A 126 -3.71 -3.65 -22.48
#